data_AF-A0A5N4A2E7-F1
#
_entry.id   AF-A0A5N4A2E7-F1
#
_cell.length_a   1.000
_cell.length_b   1.000
_cell.length_c   1.000
_cell.angle_alpha   90.00
_cell.angle_beta   90.00
_cell.angle_gamma   90.00
#
_symmetry.space_group_name_H-M   'P 1'
#
loop_
_entity.id
_entity.type
_entity.pdbx_description
1 polymer ?
#
loop_
_entity_poly.entity_id
_entity_poly.type
_entity_poly.pdbx_seq_one_letter_code
_entity_poly.pdbx_strand_id
1 'polypeptide(L)'
;MLQVENVDHYFNKKFSFRPNSKWSLPREAYKHPPEPIESLRDMKVSLNACKGQLNRFALTEWSNHTKFTDPSSSIIETISSTCKVELLTQAWCKFYECLYNYPIVSRTSIETRTLNSLHLCEAPGAFISALNYFLYAKHPWIKWRWRASTLNPYYEGNSLDEMIYDDRLIRRTLPNWEFGPDLTGDLRTLHNHESVVASCEGIMLVTADGSTDCSGDPGEQERHVHFLHYCEVMTALKVLGVHGNFVLKLFTMFEHETVSLMFLLNCLFLGVHVFKPCASKSGNSEVYVVCLDYRGYDTVPEVLRKTLMLPYGDGHGESVMFPLDAVSCDFVRQVEDCARLFMNWQRDHINSNVEMFRTEDEDVLCQIRNRKESVAGGYVRKFRIPKGINKRRRLMRSGASRFVHEEEPCSVALPELTIKTGRAVSVVYKSEFGHVTPKIGGDDLIFAAIKSNLPDTYASITGACFSPDDPQHVMQREFLSLVRKCLDCSCDIVIYGVALLTRFLVGVVYILASGFESFVTYESGAILFSKRRDSIDRIKGCFDEISQVYASLKGDKFPVDILEVVDKGILKRGHFYKAISEYNKGLCR
;
A
#
# COMPACT_ATOMS: atom_id res chain seq x y z
N MET A 1 -42.20 9.35 -16.84
CA MET A 1 -41.93 8.97 -15.42
C MET A 1 -41.12 7.69 -15.46
N LEU A 2 -39.81 7.74 -15.19
CA LEU A 2 -38.99 6.54 -15.10
C LEU A 2 -39.49 5.72 -13.90
N GLN A 3 -39.91 4.47 -14.14
CA GLN A 3 -40.15 3.52 -13.04
C GLN A 3 -38.84 3.36 -12.29
N VAL A 4 -38.80 3.78 -11.03
CA VAL A 4 -37.64 3.54 -10.17
C VAL A 4 -37.66 2.05 -9.81
N GLU A 5 -36.82 1.27 -10.46
CA GLU A 5 -36.62 -0.15 -10.15
C GLU A 5 -36.24 -0.29 -8.66
N ASN A 6 -36.86 -1.22 -7.94
CA ASN A 6 -36.51 -1.45 -6.54
C ASN A 6 -35.15 -2.17 -6.45
N VAL A 7 -34.12 -1.39 -6.15
CA VAL A 7 -32.73 -1.84 -6.06
C VAL A 7 -32.26 -2.15 -4.64
N ASP A 8 -33.15 -2.14 -3.63
CA ASP A 8 -32.76 -2.30 -2.22
C ASP A 8 -32.10 -3.65 -1.93
N HIS A 9 -32.45 -4.68 -2.68
CA HIS A 9 -31.88 -6.02 -2.54
C HIS A 9 -30.35 -6.05 -2.79
N TYR A 10 -29.83 -5.14 -3.64
CA TYR A 10 -28.37 -5.04 -3.89
C TYR A 10 -27.59 -4.56 -2.65
N PHE A 11 -28.22 -3.79 -1.76
CA PHE A 11 -27.58 -3.20 -0.58
C PHE A 11 -27.76 -4.03 0.70
N ASN A 12 -28.42 -5.20 0.62
CA ASN A 12 -28.85 -5.97 1.78
C ASN A 12 -28.32 -7.43 1.77
N LYS A 13 -27.30 -7.72 0.98
CA LYS A 13 -26.66 -9.05 0.93
C LYS A 13 -25.81 -9.30 2.19
N LYS A 14 -26.43 -9.83 3.23
CA LYS A 14 -25.80 -10.05 4.55
C LYS A 14 -26.24 -11.35 5.23
N PHE A 15 -25.37 -11.86 6.09
CA PHE A 15 -25.61 -12.95 7.02
C PHE A 15 -25.18 -12.51 8.42
N SER A 16 -25.81 -13.01 9.47
CA SER A 16 -25.44 -12.71 10.86
C SER A 16 -25.42 -13.99 11.66
N PHE A 17 -24.28 -14.28 12.27
CA PHE A 17 -24.16 -15.40 13.18
C PHE A 17 -24.98 -15.12 14.44
N ARG A 18 -25.55 -16.18 15.01
CA ARG A 18 -26.34 -16.15 16.23
C ARG A 18 -25.47 -16.75 17.33
N PRO A 19 -24.86 -15.92 18.20
CA PRO A 19 -24.00 -16.39 19.27
C PRO A 19 -24.74 -17.38 20.16
N ASN A 20 -24.03 -18.44 20.55
CA ASN A 20 -24.54 -19.45 21.45
C ASN A 20 -23.63 -19.53 22.68
N SER A 21 -24.22 -19.52 23.87
CA SER A 21 -23.48 -19.65 25.14
C SER A 21 -22.62 -20.92 25.23
N LYS A 22 -22.90 -21.94 24.41
CA LYS A 22 -22.16 -23.20 24.34
C LYS A 22 -20.90 -23.12 23.46
N TRP A 23 -20.70 -22.05 22.71
CA TRP A 23 -19.50 -21.88 21.91
C TRP A 23 -18.34 -21.51 22.83
N SER A 24 -17.37 -22.41 22.95
CA SER A 24 -16.18 -22.24 23.78
C SER A 24 -14.93 -22.60 23.00
N LEU A 25 -13.89 -21.79 23.16
CA LEU A 25 -12.59 -22.08 22.56
C LEU A 25 -11.95 -23.32 23.21
N PRO A 26 -11.24 -24.16 22.44
CA PRO A 26 -10.46 -25.26 23.00
C PRO A 26 -9.26 -24.75 23.81
N ARG A 27 -8.55 -25.65 24.51
CA ARG A 27 -7.41 -25.28 25.36
C ARG A 27 -6.15 -24.91 24.57
N GLU A 28 -5.95 -25.55 23.42
CA GLU A 28 -4.76 -25.43 22.57
C GLU A 28 -5.18 -25.41 21.11
N ALA A 29 -4.37 -24.77 20.26
CA ALA A 29 -4.51 -24.77 18.82
C ALA A 29 -3.41 -25.62 18.15
N TYR A 30 -3.64 -26.04 16.89
CA TYR A 30 -2.63 -26.69 16.05
C TYR A 30 -2.10 -28.03 16.59
N LYS A 31 -3.02 -28.91 17.03
CA LYS A 31 -2.70 -30.26 17.56
C LYS A 31 -3.23 -31.42 16.72
N HIS A 32 -4.08 -31.14 15.74
CA HIS A 32 -4.80 -32.16 14.98
C HIS A 32 -4.60 -31.93 13.47
N PRO A 33 -4.60 -33.02 12.66
CA PRO A 33 -4.53 -32.90 11.21
C PRO A 33 -5.80 -32.27 10.64
N PRO A 34 -5.79 -31.81 9.37
CA PRO A 34 -6.93 -31.16 8.75
C PRO A 34 -7.99 -32.19 8.41
N GLU A 35 -9.21 -31.91 8.82
CA GLU A 35 -10.38 -32.70 8.43
C GLU A 35 -11.30 -31.88 7.52
N PRO A 36 -11.68 -32.37 6.34
CA PRO A 36 -12.60 -31.68 5.47
C PRO A 36 -14.02 -31.71 6.04
N ILE A 37 -14.73 -30.58 5.94
CA ILE A 37 -16.17 -30.55 6.13
C ILE A 37 -16.80 -30.87 4.77
N GLU A 38 -17.31 -32.10 4.60
CA GLU A 38 -17.74 -32.61 3.28
C GLU A 38 -18.77 -31.70 2.59
N SER A 39 -19.71 -31.12 3.34
CA SER A 39 -20.70 -30.17 2.79
C SER A 39 -20.07 -28.91 2.21
N LEU A 40 -19.03 -28.36 2.85
CA LEU A 40 -18.29 -27.18 2.38
C LEU A 40 -17.40 -27.54 1.19
N ARG A 41 -16.79 -28.73 1.19
CA ARG A 41 -16.05 -29.26 0.05
C ARG A 41 -16.95 -29.39 -1.19
N ASP A 42 -18.15 -29.94 -1.03
CA ASP A 42 -19.13 -30.06 -2.12
C ASP A 42 -19.54 -28.69 -2.68
N MET A 43 -19.71 -27.70 -1.81
CA MET A 43 -19.97 -26.32 -2.22
C MET A 43 -18.79 -25.71 -2.98
N LYS A 44 -17.55 -25.95 -2.54
CA LYS A 44 -16.33 -25.53 -3.26
C LYS A 44 -16.30 -26.13 -4.67
N VAL A 45 -16.51 -27.44 -4.79
CA VAL A 45 -16.56 -28.14 -6.09
C VAL A 45 -17.65 -27.55 -6.98
N SER A 46 -18.85 -27.34 -6.43
CA SER A 46 -19.98 -26.76 -7.17
C SER A 46 -19.72 -25.35 -7.68
N LEU A 47 -19.15 -24.47 -6.84
CA LEU A 47 -18.82 -23.11 -7.23
C LEU A 47 -17.69 -23.07 -8.27
N ASN A 48 -16.65 -23.89 -8.09
CA ASN A 48 -15.54 -23.96 -9.03
C ASN A 48 -15.97 -24.53 -10.38
N ALA A 49 -16.91 -25.47 -10.42
CA ALA A 49 -17.54 -25.92 -11.66
C ALA A 49 -18.31 -24.78 -12.36
N CYS A 50 -19.01 -23.93 -11.60
CA CYS A 50 -19.70 -22.75 -12.14
C CYS A 50 -18.71 -21.71 -12.69
N LYS A 51 -17.65 -21.39 -11.95
CA LYS A 51 -16.56 -20.51 -12.40
C LYS A 51 -15.83 -21.07 -13.63
N GLY A 52 -15.66 -22.39 -13.71
CA GLY A 52 -15.00 -23.06 -14.83
C GLY A 52 -15.70 -22.87 -16.19
N GLN A 53 -17.01 -22.58 -16.19
CA GLN A 53 -17.74 -22.21 -17.41
C GLN A 53 -17.17 -20.95 -18.07
N LEU A 54 -16.50 -20.09 -17.30
CA LEU A 54 -15.96 -18.82 -17.79
C LEU A 54 -14.72 -19.01 -18.68
N ASN A 55 -14.05 -20.16 -18.59
CA ASN A 55 -12.84 -20.47 -19.35
C ASN A 55 -13.06 -20.50 -20.87
N ARG A 56 -14.32 -20.59 -21.33
CA ARG A 56 -14.68 -20.57 -22.76
C ARG A 56 -14.69 -19.16 -23.37
N PHE A 57 -14.64 -18.11 -22.56
CA PHE A 57 -14.71 -16.72 -23.03
C PHE A 57 -13.32 -16.09 -23.05
N ALA A 58 -13.06 -15.23 -24.03
CA ALA A 58 -11.86 -14.42 -24.05
C ALA A 58 -11.87 -13.43 -22.86
N LEU A 59 -10.77 -13.36 -22.11
CA LEU A 59 -10.67 -12.60 -20.85
C LEU A 59 -11.10 -11.12 -21.02
N THR A 60 -10.62 -10.45 -22.06
CA THR A 60 -10.94 -9.05 -22.34
C THR A 60 -12.42 -8.84 -22.64
N GLU A 61 -13.01 -9.72 -23.47
CA GLU A 61 -14.43 -9.63 -23.83
C GLU A 61 -15.33 -9.90 -22.62
N TRP A 62 -15.01 -10.92 -21.84
CA TRP A 62 -15.73 -11.26 -20.61
C TRP A 62 -15.64 -10.14 -19.58
N SER A 63 -14.45 -9.56 -19.39
CA SER A 63 -14.24 -8.41 -18.50
C SER A 63 -15.06 -7.20 -18.94
N ASN A 64 -15.09 -6.90 -20.24
CA ASN A 64 -15.93 -5.81 -20.78
C ASN A 64 -17.42 -6.08 -20.59
N HIS A 65 -17.88 -7.30 -20.87
CA HIS A 65 -19.27 -7.71 -20.68
C HIS A 65 -19.68 -7.58 -19.21
N THR A 66 -18.93 -8.19 -18.29
CA THR A 66 -19.24 -8.14 -16.85
C THR A 66 -19.13 -6.72 -16.29
N LYS A 67 -18.22 -5.88 -16.79
CA LYS A 67 -18.18 -4.45 -16.43
C LYS A 67 -19.44 -3.71 -16.92
N PHE A 68 -19.94 -4.06 -18.10
CA PHE A 68 -21.15 -3.46 -18.65
C PHE A 68 -22.40 -3.86 -17.85
N THR A 69 -22.54 -5.15 -17.52
CA THR A 69 -23.71 -5.73 -16.84
C THR A 69 -23.71 -5.55 -15.32
N ASP A 70 -22.55 -5.35 -14.68
CA ASP A 70 -22.48 -5.22 -13.22
C ASP A 70 -23.28 -3.97 -12.75
N PRO A 71 -24.29 -4.16 -11.87
CA PRO A 71 -25.15 -3.07 -11.40
C PRO A 71 -24.40 -1.95 -10.66
N SER A 72 -23.22 -2.25 -10.10
CA SER A 72 -22.41 -1.32 -9.31
C SER A 72 -21.49 -0.43 -10.14
N SER A 73 -21.31 -0.74 -11.42
CA SER A 73 -20.27 -0.14 -12.27
C SER A 73 -20.39 1.38 -12.45
N SER A 74 -21.60 1.96 -12.32
CA SER A 74 -21.84 3.40 -12.41
C SER A 74 -21.72 4.15 -11.08
N ILE A 75 -21.49 3.46 -9.95
CA ILE A 75 -21.40 4.10 -8.62
C ILE A 75 -20.24 5.09 -8.55
N ILE A 76 -19.03 4.68 -8.95
CA ILE A 76 -17.81 5.51 -8.84
C ILE A 76 -17.95 6.76 -9.72
N GLU A 77 -18.43 6.62 -10.94
CA GLU A 77 -18.66 7.74 -11.88
C GLU A 77 -19.71 8.72 -11.35
N THR A 78 -20.79 8.21 -10.75
CA THR A 78 -21.83 9.05 -10.14
C THR A 78 -21.30 9.80 -8.91
N ILE A 79 -20.44 9.17 -8.11
CA ILE A 79 -19.81 9.84 -6.96
C ILE A 79 -18.80 10.88 -7.44
N SER A 80 -17.95 10.57 -8.42
CA SER A 80 -16.90 11.49 -8.89
C SER A 80 -17.49 12.75 -9.55
N SER A 81 -18.63 12.64 -10.22
CA SER A 81 -19.34 13.77 -10.84
C SER A 81 -20.06 14.67 -9.81
N THR A 82 -20.44 14.13 -8.65
CA THR A 82 -21.24 14.86 -7.65
C THR A 82 -20.46 15.28 -6.41
N CYS A 83 -19.35 14.59 -6.10
CA CYS A 83 -18.58 14.71 -4.87
C CYS A 83 -17.08 14.79 -5.16
N LYS A 84 -16.36 15.61 -4.38
CA LYS A 84 -14.90 15.72 -4.43
C LYS A 84 -14.27 14.83 -3.36
N VAL A 85 -14.18 13.53 -3.64
CA VAL A 85 -13.64 12.51 -2.73
C VAL A 85 -12.15 12.27 -2.96
N GLU A 86 -11.36 12.13 -1.89
CA GLU A 86 -9.94 11.76 -1.93
C GLU A 86 -9.81 10.23 -2.07
N LEU A 87 -8.96 9.73 -2.96
CA LEU A 87 -8.78 8.28 -3.20
C LEU A 87 -10.09 7.52 -3.42
N LEU A 88 -10.99 8.05 -4.25
CA LEU A 88 -12.20 7.35 -4.61
C LEU A 88 -11.87 6.09 -5.44
N THR A 89 -12.09 4.92 -4.84
CA THR A 89 -11.90 3.60 -5.46
C THR A 89 -13.10 2.71 -5.17
N GLN A 90 -13.13 1.51 -5.76
CA GLN A 90 -14.16 0.52 -5.43
C GLN A 90 -14.08 0.11 -3.94
N ALA A 91 -12.86 -0.06 -3.41
CA ALA A 91 -12.62 -0.36 -2.00
C ALA A 91 -13.17 0.75 -1.08
N TRP A 92 -13.00 2.01 -1.46
CA TRP A 92 -13.59 3.16 -0.74
C TRP A 92 -15.11 2.99 -0.61
N CYS A 93 -15.80 2.65 -1.71
CA CYS A 93 -17.25 2.46 -1.69
C CYS A 93 -17.65 1.27 -0.81
N LYS A 94 -16.99 0.11 -0.97
CA LYS A 94 -17.28 -1.11 -0.19
C LYS A 94 -17.22 -0.82 1.32
N PHE A 95 -16.18 -0.16 1.79
CA PHE A 95 -16.05 0.15 3.22
C PHE A 95 -17.00 1.25 3.69
N TYR A 96 -17.30 2.24 2.85
CA TYR A 96 -18.31 3.25 3.18
C TYR A 96 -19.71 2.62 3.37
N GLU A 97 -20.05 1.57 2.61
CA GLU A 97 -21.25 0.77 2.85
C GLU A 97 -21.21 0.04 4.20
N CYS A 98 -20.06 -0.57 4.56
CA CYS A 98 -19.89 -1.21 5.86
C CYS A 98 -20.12 -0.19 7.00
N LEU A 99 -19.49 0.99 6.92
CA LEU A 99 -19.62 2.07 7.90
C LEU A 99 -21.06 2.54 8.11
N TYR A 100 -21.86 2.53 7.05
CA TYR A 100 -23.25 2.98 7.13
C TYR A 100 -24.21 1.90 7.63
N ASN A 101 -23.95 0.62 7.31
CA ASN A 101 -24.85 -0.48 7.67
C ASN A 101 -24.59 -1.05 9.07
N TYR A 102 -23.40 -0.82 9.64
CA TYR A 102 -23.01 -1.36 10.93
C TYR A 102 -22.43 -0.25 11.83
N PRO A 103 -22.58 -0.34 13.16
CA PRO A 103 -22.04 0.63 14.12
C PRO A 103 -20.52 0.43 14.32
N ILE A 104 -19.75 0.57 13.23
CA ILE A 104 -18.29 0.35 13.19
C ILE A 104 -17.54 1.37 14.05
N VAL A 105 -18.00 2.62 14.09
CA VAL A 105 -17.50 3.58 15.09
C VAL A 105 -18.14 3.21 16.42
N SER A 106 -17.34 2.63 17.32
CA SER A 106 -17.84 2.08 18.58
C SER A 106 -18.49 3.14 19.46
N ARG A 107 -19.45 2.71 20.30
CA ARG A 107 -20.11 3.58 21.27
C ARG A 107 -19.11 4.28 22.18
N THR A 108 -18.10 3.55 22.65
CA THR A 108 -16.99 4.08 23.45
C THR A 108 -16.30 5.25 22.72
N SER A 109 -15.97 5.11 21.44
CA SER A 109 -15.33 6.18 20.65
C SER A 109 -16.21 7.42 20.51
N ILE A 110 -17.53 7.25 20.42
CA ILE A 110 -18.50 8.33 20.35
C ILE A 110 -18.57 9.08 21.70
N GLU A 111 -18.64 8.33 22.80
CA GLU A 111 -18.74 8.87 24.16
C GLU A 111 -17.46 9.61 24.59
N THR A 112 -16.28 9.03 24.33
CA THR A 112 -14.98 9.66 24.62
C THR A 112 -14.59 10.75 23.61
N ARG A 113 -15.29 10.81 22.46
CA ARG A 113 -14.98 11.69 21.32
C ARG A 113 -13.57 11.47 20.75
N THR A 114 -13.03 10.27 20.87
CA THR A 114 -11.72 9.88 20.34
C THR A 114 -11.83 8.56 19.59
N LEU A 115 -11.15 8.45 18.45
CA LEU A 115 -11.01 7.19 17.73
C LEU A 115 -9.54 7.01 17.37
N ASN A 116 -8.94 5.90 17.80
CA ASN A 116 -7.68 5.42 17.25
C ASN A 116 -7.99 4.20 16.39
N SER A 117 -7.59 4.22 15.12
CA SER A 117 -7.78 3.09 14.20
C SER A 117 -6.47 2.54 13.64
N LEU A 118 -6.46 1.26 13.33
CA LEU A 118 -5.39 0.58 12.59
C LEU A 118 -5.95 0.01 11.30
N HIS A 119 -5.23 0.19 10.19
CA HIS A 119 -5.62 -0.29 8.87
C HIS A 119 -4.53 -1.22 8.31
N LEU A 120 -4.81 -2.52 8.24
CA LEU A 120 -3.89 -3.57 7.83
C LEU A 120 -4.02 -3.84 6.33
N CYS A 121 -2.88 -4.05 5.67
CA CYS A 121 -2.79 -4.32 4.24
C CYS A 121 -3.57 -3.29 3.39
N GLU A 122 -3.44 -2.02 3.77
CA GLU A 122 -4.41 -0.98 3.43
C GLU A 122 -4.09 -0.21 2.13
N ALA A 123 -2.91 -0.40 1.51
CA ALA A 123 -2.53 0.34 0.32
C ALA A 123 -3.64 0.28 -0.77
N PRO A 124 -4.01 1.42 -1.40
CA PRO A 124 -3.41 2.74 -1.31
C PRO A 124 -3.95 3.64 -0.18
N GLY A 125 -4.87 3.14 0.65
CA GLY A 125 -5.50 3.87 1.76
C GLY A 125 -6.94 4.29 1.52
N ALA A 126 -7.69 3.45 0.80
CA ALA A 126 -9.08 3.71 0.45
C ALA A 126 -10.02 3.68 1.67
N PHE A 127 -9.83 2.75 2.62
CA PHE A 127 -10.66 2.67 3.82
C PHE A 127 -10.33 3.79 4.78
N ILE A 128 -9.05 4.19 4.89
CA ILE A 128 -8.63 5.37 5.65
C ILE A 128 -9.37 6.60 5.14
N SER A 129 -9.39 6.82 3.82
CA SER A 129 -10.12 7.93 3.21
C SER A 129 -11.63 7.83 3.45
N ALA A 130 -12.24 6.66 3.26
CA ALA A 130 -13.68 6.46 3.50
C ALA A 130 -14.07 6.74 4.96
N LEU A 131 -13.27 6.29 5.93
CA LEU A 131 -13.45 6.59 7.35
C LEU A 131 -13.38 8.09 7.62
N ASN A 132 -12.41 8.80 7.04
CA ASN A 132 -12.30 10.25 7.19
C ASN A 132 -13.58 10.98 6.74
N TYR A 133 -14.12 10.61 5.58
CA TYR A 133 -15.36 11.20 5.06
C TYR A 133 -16.57 10.84 5.92
N PHE A 134 -16.65 9.60 6.41
CA PHE A 134 -17.73 9.17 7.28
C PHE A 134 -17.71 9.91 8.62
N LEU A 135 -16.54 10.02 9.26
CA LEU A 135 -16.37 10.79 10.50
C LEU A 135 -16.70 12.26 10.28
N TYR A 136 -16.27 12.87 9.18
CA TYR A 136 -16.64 14.24 8.85
C TYR A 136 -18.15 14.42 8.72
N ALA A 137 -18.84 13.46 8.10
CA ALA A 137 -20.28 13.52 7.86
C ALA A 137 -21.12 13.27 9.13
N LYS A 138 -20.72 12.30 9.96
CA LYS A 138 -21.54 11.74 11.04
C LYS A 138 -21.03 12.10 12.44
N HIS A 139 -19.73 12.27 12.60
CA HIS A 139 -19.07 12.46 13.88
C HIS A 139 -17.95 13.52 13.84
N PRO A 140 -18.21 14.75 13.35
CA PRO A 140 -17.16 15.75 13.09
C PRO A 140 -16.39 16.18 14.35
N TRP A 141 -16.94 15.94 15.54
CA TRP A 141 -16.30 16.22 16.83
C TRP A 141 -15.29 15.16 17.29
N ILE A 142 -15.26 13.97 16.67
CA ILE A 142 -14.29 12.93 17.04
C ILE A 142 -12.89 13.37 16.64
N LYS A 143 -11.96 13.30 17.60
CA LYS A 143 -10.53 13.39 17.37
C LYS A 143 -10.03 12.03 16.90
N TRP A 144 -9.62 11.97 15.64
CA TRP A 144 -9.21 10.72 15.01
C TRP A 144 -7.70 10.68 14.83
N ARG A 145 -7.09 9.57 15.26
CA ARG A 145 -5.72 9.18 14.98
C ARG A 145 -5.76 7.82 14.30
N TRP A 146 -4.82 7.58 13.39
CA TRP A 146 -4.76 6.31 12.69
C TRP A 146 -3.33 5.88 12.43
N ARG A 147 -3.13 4.56 12.36
CA ARG A 147 -1.95 3.89 11.87
C ARG A 147 -2.33 2.95 10.74
N ALA A 148 -1.38 2.59 9.89
CA ALA A 148 -1.61 1.61 8.84
C ALA A 148 -0.37 0.76 8.59
N SER A 149 -0.58 -0.45 8.07
CA SER A 149 0.48 -1.30 7.54
C SER A 149 0.10 -1.78 6.16
N THR A 150 1.10 -2.10 5.35
CA THR A 150 0.97 -2.67 4.01
C THR A 150 2.36 -3.11 3.56
N LEU A 151 2.43 -3.99 2.56
CA LEU A 151 3.69 -4.20 1.83
C LEU A 151 4.24 -2.84 1.41
N ASN A 152 5.49 -2.59 1.77
CA ASN A 152 6.13 -1.30 1.57
C ASN A 152 6.34 -1.05 0.07
N PRO A 153 5.68 -0.05 -0.55
CA PRO A 153 5.86 0.30 -1.96
C PRO A 153 7.28 0.74 -2.30
N TYR A 154 8.10 1.04 -1.28
CA TYR A 154 9.48 1.48 -1.41
C TYR A 154 10.50 0.35 -1.12
N TYR A 155 10.05 -0.91 -0.98
CA TYR A 155 10.90 -2.07 -0.77
C TYR A 155 10.91 -2.98 -2.02
N GLU A 156 12.05 -3.02 -2.72
CA GLU A 156 12.23 -3.71 -4.01
C GLU A 156 12.05 -5.22 -3.96
N GLY A 157 12.24 -5.84 -2.80
CA GLY A 157 12.08 -7.29 -2.65
C GLY A 157 10.61 -7.74 -2.62
N ASN A 158 9.67 -6.80 -2.52
CA ASN A 158 8.25 -7.13 -2.56
C ASN A 158 7.82 -7.42 -4.00
N SER A 159 7.05 -8.49 -4.18
CA SER A 159 6.50 -8.84 -5.48
C SER A 159 5.54 -7.75 -5.99
N LEU A 160 5.69 -7.37 -7.26
CA LEU A 160 4.76 -6.47 -7.94
C LEU A 160 3.37 -7.08 -8.09
N ASP A 161 3.26 -8.41 -8.06
CA ASP A 161 1.99 -9.14 -8.14
C ASP A 161 1.24 -9.16 -6.80
N GLU A 162 1.92 -8.87 -5.68
CA GLU A 162 1.30 -8.81 -4.35
C GLU A 162 1.04 -7.38 -3.87
N MET A 163 1.70 -6.38 -4.45
CA MET A 163 1.75 -5.02 -3.92
C MET A 163 0.98 -4.01 -4.77
N ILE A 164 0.36 -3.02 -4.10
CA ILE A 164 -0.25 -1.87 -4.77
C ILE A 164 0.74 -0.70 -4.79
N TYR A 165 1.08 -0.22 -5.99
CA TYR A 165 2.07 0.84 -6.23
C TYR A 165 1.55 2.27 -6.00
N ASP A 166 0.23 2.46 -5.89
CA ASP A 166 -0.37 3.78 -5.67
C ASP A 166 -0.06 4.29 -4.25
N ASP A 167 0.94 5.15 -4.15
CA ASP A 167 1.49 5.65 -2.89
C ASP A 167 0.94 7.02 -2.47
N ARG A 168 -0.07 7.56 -3.18
CA ARG A 168 -0.43 8.99 -3.09
C ARG A 168 -0.77 9.44 -1.67
N LEU A 169 -1.43 8.59 -0.88
CA LEU A 169 -1.70 8.85 0.54
C LEU A 169 -0.50 8.45 1.41
N ILE A 170 0.13 7.30 1.15
CA ILE A 170 1.31 6.81 1.86
C ILE A 170 2.38 7.90 1.95
N ARG A 171 2.80 8.44 0.81
CA ARG A 171 3.81 9.49 0.69
C ARG A 171 3.50 10.75 1.50
N ARG A 172 2.23 11.14 1.60
CA ARG A 172 1.81 12.37 2.31
C ARG A 172 1.56 12.16 3.80
N THR A 173 1.51 10.91 4.23
CA THR A 173 1.17 10.52 5.60
C THR A 173 2.15 9.49 6.15
N LEU A 174 3.37 9.43 5.60
CA LEU A 174 4.39 8.42 5.90
C LEU A 174 4.59 8.11 7.39
N PRO A 175 4.58 9.10 8.32
CA PRO A 175 4.69 8.81 9.76
C PRO A 175 3.57 7.95 10.35
N ASN A 176 2.45 7.76 9.64
CA ASN A 176 1.34 6.91 10.08
C ASN A 176 1.48 5.46 9.57
N TRP A 177 2.46 5.16 8.72
CA TRP A 177 2.64 3.84 8.12
C TRP A 177 3.75 3.05 8.80
N GLU A 178 3.46 1.81 9.16
CA GLU A 178 4.34 0.88 9.85
C GLU A 178 4.81 -0.21 8.86
N PHE A 179 6.08 -0.16 8.47
CA PHE A 179 6.69 -1.15 7.55
C PHE A 179 7.54 -2.19 8.28
N GLY A 180 7.58 -2.14 9.61
CA GLY A 180 8.37 -3.03 10.45
C GLY A 180 9.90 -2.84 10.32
N PRO A 181 10.68 -3.57 11.12
CA PRO A 181 12.13 -3.37 11.22
C PRO A 181 12.91 -3.83 9.98
N ASP A 182 12.35 -4.74 9.17
CA ASP A 182 12.96 -5.18 7.91
C ASP A 182 12.57 -4.30 6.71
N LEU A 183 11.64 -3.36 6.93
CA LEU A 183 11.07 -2.45 5.94
C LEU A 183 10.28 -3.13 4.81
N THR A 184 9.99 -4.44 4.87
CA THR A 184 9.18 -5.14 3.86
C THR A 184 7.71 -4.74 3.97
N GLY A 185 7.24 -4.45 5.20
CA GLY A 185 5.82 -4.30 5.50
C GLY A 185 5.02 -5.59 5.41
N ASP A 186 5.69 -6.75 5.28
CA ASP A 186 5.02 -8.04 5.21
C ASP A 186 4.55 -8.50 6.59
N LEU A 187 3.24 -8.41 6.80
CA LEU A 187 2.55 -8.79 8.05
C LEU A 187 2.64 -10.30 8.36
N ARG A 188 3.04 -11.11 7.37
CA ARG A 188 3.25 -12.56 7.50
C ARG A 188 4.46 -12.92 8.32
N THR A 189 5.38 -11.98 8.52
CA THR A 189 6.58 -12.17 9.33
C THR A 189 6.34 -11.75 10.78
N LEU A 190 6.87 -12.53 11.73
CA LEU A 190 6.63 -12.32 13.16
C LEU A 190 7.13 -10.95 13.64
N HIS A 191 8.34 -10.55 13.25
CA HIS A 191 8.94 -9.29 13.70
C HIS A 191 8.18 -8.05 13.19
N ASN A 192 7.59 -8.12 11.99
CA ASN A 192 6.75 -7.03 11.47
C ASN A 192 5.40 -6.98 12.18
N HIS A 193 4.78 -8.14 12.41
CA HIS A 193 3.59 -8.24 13.26
C HIS A 193 3.82 -7.62 14.64
N GLU A 194 4.91 -8.00 15.32
CA GLU A 194 5.26 -7.48 16.64
C GLU A 194 5.54 -5.97 16.62
N SER A 195 6.19 -5.47 15.57
CA SER A 195 6.41 -4.03 15.38
C SER A 195 5.11 -3.24 15.23
N VAL A 196 4.13 -3.76 14.50
CA VAL A 196 2.80 -3.14 14.36
C VAL A 196 2.05 -3.17 15.69
N VAL A 197 2.12 -4.29 16.42
CA VAL A 197 1.48 -4.41 17.74
C VAL A 197 2.08 -3.39 18.72
N ALA A 198 3.41 -3.24 18.74
CA ALA A 198 4.11 -2.34 19.65
C ALA A 198 3.86 -0.85 19.37
N SER A 199 3.53 -0.47 18.12
CA SER A 199 3.28 0.92 17.73
C SER A 199 1.83 1.38 17.97
N CYS A 200 0.95 0.46 18.37
CA CYS A 200 -0.48 0.69 18.53
C CYS A 200 -0.88 0.83 20.01
N GLU A 201 -1.66 1.87 20.32
CA GLU A 201 -2.20 2.10 21.66
C GLU A 201 -3.68 2.54 21.59
N GLY A 202 -4.54 1.89 22.38
CA GLY A 202 -5.95 2.24 22.50
C GLY A 202 -6.74 2.15 21.19
N ILE A 203 -6.42 1.18 20.33
CA ILE A 203 -7.11 0.97 19.05
C ILE A 203 -8.54 0.52 19.30
N MET A 204 -9.53 1.22 18.73
CA MET A 204 -10.96 0.90 18.84
C MET A 204 -11.58 0.44 17.52
N LEU A 205 -10.80 0.52 16.43
CA LEU A 205 -11.20 0.03 15.12
C LEU A 205 -9.98 -0.54 14.40
N VAL A 206 -10.08 -1.79 13.96
CA VAL A 206 -9.13 -2.38 13.01
C VAL A 206 -9.85 -2.63 11.68
N THR A 207 -9.20 -2.35 10.56
CA THR A 207 -9.65 -2.84 9.25
C THR A 207 -8.55 -3.65 8.59
N ALA A 208 -8.92 -4.63 7.78
CA ALA A 208 -8.02 -5.51 7.04
C ALA A 208 -8.59 -5.75 5.64
N ASP A 209 -7.86 -5.31 4.60
CA ASP A 209 -8.27 -5.42 3.19
C ASP A 209 -7.24 -6.20 2.35
N GLY A 210 -6.38 -7.00 2.99
CA GLY A 210 -5.31 -7.77 2.36
C GLY A 210 -5.80 -8.81 1.35
N SER A 211 -4.96 -9.06 0.33
CA SER A 211 -5.10 -10.15 -0.65
C SER A 211 -3.81 -10.29 -1.43
N THR A 212 -3.65 -11.41 -2.13
CA THR A 212 -2.64 -11.62 -3.17
C THR A 212 -3.30 -11.75 -4.53
N ASP A 213 -2.54 -11.60 -5.62
CA ASP A 213 -3.04 -11.97 -6.94
C ASP A 213 -3.23 -13.50 -7.01
N CYS A 214 -4.48 -13.91 -7.25
CA CYS A 214 -4.88 -15.31 -7.41
C CYS A 214 -5.40 -15.57 -8.84
N SER A 215 -5.05 -14.71 -9.81
CA SER A 215 -5.51 -14.82 -11.19
C SER A 215 -5.13 -16.15 -11.86
N GLY A 216 -4.00 -16.74 -11.46
CA GLY A 216 -3.53 -18.05 -11.94
C GLY A 216 -4.29 -19.25 -11.37
N ASP A 217 -4.89 -19.13 -10.18
CA ASP A 217 -5.71 -20.18 -9.56
C ASP A 217 -6.88 -19.59 -8.73
N PRO A 218 -7.91 -19.05 -9.40
CA PRO A 218 -9.04 -18.41 -8.74
C PRO A 218 -9.95 -19.40 -8.00
N GLY A 219 -9.77 -20.71 -8.22
CA GLY A 219 -10.49 -21.79 -7.55
C GLY A 219 -9.96 -22.07 -6.14
N GLU A 220 -8.69 -21.78 -5.90
CA GLU A 220 -7.98 -21.98 -4.62
C GLU A 220 -7.66 -20.67 -3.88
N GLN A 221 -8.29 -19.55 -4.28
CA GLN A 221 -8.07 -18.23 -3.68
C GLN A 221 -8.08 -18.26 -2.15
N GLU A 222 -9.05 -18.93 -1.54
CA GLU A 222 -9.17 -19.05 -0.08
C GLU A 222 -7.92 -19.66 0.56
N ARG A 223 -7.39 -20.74 -0.04
CA ARG A 223 -6.18 -21.42 0.42
C ARG A 223 -4.93 -20.55 0.26
N HIS A 224 -4.85 -19.74 -0.80
CA HIS A 224 -3.70 -18.86 -1.03
C HIS A 224 -3.62 -17.70 -0.03
N VAL A 225 -4.78 -17.15 0.37
CA VAL A 225 -4.81 -15.98 1.26
C VAL A 225 -4.98 -16.32 2.75
N HIS A 226 -5.26 -17.58 3.11
CA HIS A 226 -5.61 -17.98 4.48
C HIS A 226 -4.58 -17.51 5.52
N PHE A 227 -3.29 -17.61 5.21
CA PHE A 227 -2.24 -17.22 6.16
C PHE A 227 -2.19 -15.70 6.36
N LEU A 228 -2.46 -14.92 5.31
CA LEU A 228 -2.57 -13.47 5.44
C LEU A 228 -3.76 -13.09 6.32
N HIS A 229 -4.93 -13.70 6.11
CA HIS A 229 -6.11 -13.47 6.96
C HIS A 229 -5.84 -13.87 8.42
N TYR A 230 -5.14 -14.98 8.66
CA TYR A 230 -4.70 -15.37 10.00
C TYR A 230 -3.83 -14.26 10.62
N CYS A 231 -2.85 -13.74 9.89
CA CYS A 231 -1.97 -12.66 10.39
C CYS A 231 -2.74 -11.37 10.69
N GLU A 232 -3.70 -11.00 9.83
CA GLU A 232 -4.58 -9.83 10.04
C GLU A 232 -5.46 -10.01 11.28
N VAL A 233 -6.07 -11.19 11.47
CA VAL A 233 -6.88 -11.53 12.65
C VAL A 233 -6.02 -11.50 13.91
N MET A 234 -4.86 -12.15 13.93
CA MET A 234 -3.99 -12.18 15.10
C MET A 234 -3.49 -10.79 15.49
N THR A 235 -3.18 -9.96 14.49
CA THR A 235 -2.81 -8.55 14.72
C THR A 235 -3.98 -7.77 15.31
N ALA A 236 -5.19 -7.91 14.74
CA ALA A 236 -6.39 -7.24 15.23
C ALA A 236 -6.70 -7.62 16.68
N LEU A 237 -6.67 -8.92 17.02
CA LEU A 237 -6.95 -9.40 18.37
C LEU A 237 -5.96 -8.85 19.41
N LYS A 238 -4.68 -8.69 19.06
CA LYS A 238 -3.67 -8.17 19.99
C LYS A 238 -3.75 -6.67 20.25
N VAL A 239 -4.17 -5.86 19.27
CA VAL A 239 -4.15 -4.39 19.38
C VAL A 239 -5.49 -3.79 19.77
N LEU A 240 -6.59 -4.49 19.48
CA LEU A 240 -7.94 -3.96 19.67
C LEU A 240 -8.30 -3.92 21.16
N GLY A 241 -8.73 -2.75 21.63
CA GLY A 241 -9.27 -2.57 22.97
C GLY A 241 -10.64 -3.25 23.13
N VAL A 242 -11.01 -3.56 24.37
CA VAL A 242 -12.35 -4.04 24.71
C VAL A 242 -13.40 -3.05 24.20
N HIS A 243 -14.50 -3.56 23.65
CA HIS A 243 -15.54 -2.80 22.93
C HIS A 243 -15.10 -2.20 21.58
N GLY A 244 -13.91 -2.55 21.09
CA GLY A 244 -13.47 -2.24 19.74
C GLY A 244 -14.17 -3.06 18.67
N ASN A 245 -14.09 -2.61 17.43
CA ASN A 245 -14.69 -3.27 16.27
C ASN A 245 -13.62 -3.65 15.23
N PHE A 246 -13.89 -4.68 14.43
CA PHE A 246 -12.98 -5.17 13.40
C PHE A 246 -13.72 -5.44 12.08
N VAL A 247 -13.13 -5.05 10.95
CA VAL A 247 -13.62 -5.37 9.61
C VAL A 247 -12.54 -6.09 8.82
N LEU A 248 -12.85 -7.29 8.35
CA LEU A 248 -11.95 -8.16 7.60
C LEU A 248 -12.53 -8.47 6.23
N LYS A 249 -11.76 -8.26 5.17
CA LYS A 249 -12.07 -8.83 3.85
C LYS A 249 -11.86 -10.34 3.89
N LEU A 250 -12.81 -11.10 3.35
CA LEU A 250 -12.69 -12.53 3.08
C LEU A 250 -13.18 -12.82 1.66
N PHE A 251 -13.06 -14.09 1.26
CA PHE A 251 -13.62 -14.61 0.02
C PHE A 251 -14.68 -15.67 0.32
N THR A 252 -14.40 -16.93 -0.04
CA THR A 252 -15.20 -18.08 0.37
C THR A 252 -14.88 -18.48 1.82
N MET A 253 -15.70 -19.38 2.37
CA MET A 253 -15.55 -19.97 3.71
C MET A 253 -15.73 -21.49 3.62
N PHE A 254 -15.00 -22.12 2.70
CA PHE A 254 -15.09 -23.56 2.46
C PHE A 254 -13.95 -24.34 3.12
N GLU A 255 -12.83 -23.69 3.40
CA GLU A 255 -11.65 -24.29 4.00
C GLU A 255 -11.73 -24.30 5.53
N HIS A 256 -11.20 -25.36 6.13
CA HIS A 256 -11.24 -25.57 7.58
C HIS A 256 -10.50 -24.44 8.33
N GLU A 257 -9.42 -23.93 7.76
CA GLU A 257 -8.65 -22.79 8.28
C GLU A 257 -9.55 -21.55 8.45
N THR A 258 -10.38 -21.26 7.45
CA THR A 258 -11.34 -20.15 7.50
C THR A 258 -12.46 -20.42 8.51
N VAL A 259 -12.97 -21.65 8.59
CA VAL A 259 -13.98 -22.04 9.60
C VAL A 259 -13.45 -21.84 11.02
N SER A 260 -12.20 -22.24 11.28
CA SER A 260 -11.56 -22.05 12.57
C SER A 260 -11.35 -20.58 12.92
N LEU A 261 -10.90 -19.76 11.96
CA LEU A 261 -10.77 -18.31 12.12
C LEU A 261 -12.13 -17.66 12.43
N MET A 262 -13.19 -18.06 11.72
CA MET A 262 -14.54 -17.55 11.97
C MET A 262 -15.08 -17.99 13.34
N PHE A 263 -14.73 -19.19 13.82
CA PHE A 263 -15.10 -19.65 15.16
C PHE A 263 -14.40 -18.81 16.23
N LEU A 264 -13.10 -18.53 16.05
CA LEU A 264 -12.33 -17.64 16.94
C LEU A 264 -12.98 -16.26 17.05
N LEU A 265 -13.32 -15.64 15.91
CA LEU A 265 -13.98 -14.35 15.87
C LEU A 265 -15.35 -14.39 16.57
N ASN A 266 -16.16 -15.42 16.34
CA ASN A 266 -17.48 -15.56 16.97
C ASN A 266 -17.42 -15.81 18.49
N CYS A 267 -16.31 -16.33 19.01
CA CYS A 267 -16.12 -16.46 20.46
C CYS A 267 -15.68 -15.15 21.11
N LEU A 268 -14.97 -14.28 20.37
CA LEU A 268 -14.31 -13.09 20.92
C LEU A 268 -15.02 -11.77 20.65
N PHE A 269 -16.03 -11.76 19.79
CA PHE A 269 -16.86 -10.58 19.52
C PHE A 269 -18.32 -10.86 19.88
N LEU A 270 -19.06 -9.83 20.28
CA LEU A 270 -20.48 -9.97 20.62
C LEU A 270 -21.34 -10.20 19.38
N GLY A 271 -21.00 -9.55 18.26
CA GLY A 271 -21.71 -9.69 16.99
C GLY A 271 -20.74 -9.93 15.84
N VAL A 272 -21.01 -10.95 15.02
CA VAL A 272 -20.25 -11.23 13.80
C VAL A 272 -21.20 -11.33 12.63
N HIS A 273 -20.95 -10.52 11.60
CA HIS A 273 -21.77 -10.41 10.41
C HIS A 273 -20.91 -10.62 9.18
N VAL A 274 -21.47 -11.23 8.14
CA VAL A 274 -20.86 -11.31 6.82
C VAL A 274 -21.67 -10.44 5.87
N PHE A 275 -21.02 -9.57 5.13
CA PHE A 275 -21.65 -8.59 4.26
C PHE A 275 -21.00 -8.60 2.88
N LYS A 276 -21.79 -8.63 1.82
CA LYS A 276 -21.33 -8.36 0.45
C LYS A 276 -21.83 -6.97 0.04
N PRO A 277 -20.99 -5.92 0.14
CA PRO A 277 -21.35 -4.57 -0.31
C PRO A 277 -21.83 -4.57 -1.76
N CYS A 278 -22.78 -3.69 -2.09
CA CYS A 278 -23.25 -3.51 -3.46
C CYS A 278 -22.11 -3.13 -4.40
N ALA A 279 -21.15 -2.34 -3.93
CA ALA A 279 -19.99 -1.90 -4.66
C ALA A 279 -18.95 -3.02 -4.87
N SER A 280 -19.10 -4.21 -4.30
CA SER A 280 -18.26 -5.36 -4.64
C SER A 280 -18.82 -6.09 -5.86
N LYS A 281 -17.94 -6.50 -6.79
CA LYS A 281 -18.36 -7.14 -8.05
C LYS A 281 -19.23 -8.35 -7.74
N SER A 282 -20.39 -8.45 -8.37
CA SER A 282 -21.36 -9.49 -7.98
C SER A 282 -20.88 -10.91 -8.31
N GLY A 283 -20.03 -11.07 -9.34
CA GLY A 283 -19.48 -12.37 -9.74
C GLY A 283 -18.24 -12.84 -8.98
N ASN A 284 -17.67 -12.03 -8.07
CA ASN A 284 -16.52 -12.43 -7.27
C ASN A 284 -16.95 -13.06 -5.93
N SER A 285 -15.99 -13.72 -5.27
CA SER A 285 -16.22 -14.35 -3.96
C SER A 285 -16.00 -13.39 -2.78
N GLU A 286 -15.63 -12.13 -3.03
CA GLU A 286 -15.29 -11.17 -1.98
C GLU A 286 -16.51 -10.81 -1.11
N VAL A 287 -16.29 -10.85 0.20
CA VAL A 287 -17.22 -10.47 1.28
C VAL A 287 -16.43 -9.79 2.41
N TYR A 288 -17.13 -9.14 3.34
CA TYR A 288 -16.56 -8.51 4.52
C TYR A 288 -17.16 -9.09 5.78
N VAL A 289 -16.31 -9.54 6.70
CA VAL A 289 -16.70 -9.92 8.06
C VAL A 289 -16.62 -8.68 8.95
N VAL A 290 -17.76 -8.30 9.53
CA VAL A 290 -17.88 -7.18 10.45
C VAL A 290 -18.06 -7.75 11.86
N CYS A 291 -17.03 -7.60 12.69
CA CYS A 291 -17.00 -8.04 14.07
C CYS A 291 -17.20 -6.84 14.99
N LEU A 292 -18.17 -6.94 15.91
CA LEU A 292 -18.61 -5.86 16.76
C LEU A 292 -18.45 -6.22 18.23
N ASP A 293 -18.00 -5.23 19.01
CA ASP A 293 -17.89 -5.28 20.46
C ASP A 293 -16.96 -6.42 20.95
N TYR A 294 -15.66 -6.17 20.77
CA TYR A 294 -14.59 -7.09 21.14
C TYR A 294 -14.53 -7.33 22.66
N ARG A 295 -14.44 -8.59 23.07
CA ARG A 295 -14.40 -9.00 24.49
C ARG A 295 -13.02 -8.84 25.14
N GLY A 296 -11.96 -8.70 24.35
CA GLY A 296 -10.58 -8.58 24.83
C GLY A 296 -9.78 -9.87 24.74
N TYR A 297 -8.49 -9.75 24.41
CA TYR A 297 -7.60 -10.88 24.19
C TYR A 297 -7.31 -11.67 25.47
N ASP A 298 -7.39 -11.03 26.64
CA ASP A 298 -7.21 -11.66 27.95
C ASP A 298 -8.33 -12.66 28.31
N THR A 299 -9.44 -12.65 27.57
CA THR A 299 -10.49 -13.69 27.70
C THR A 299 -10.07 -15.03 27.09
N VAL A 300 -9.02 -15.04 26.25
CA VAL A 300 -8.43 -16.24 25.68
C VAL A 300 -7.49 -16.88 26.70
N PRO A 301 -7.62 -18.18 27.02
CA PRO A 301 -6.70 -18.87 27.92
C PRO A 301 -5.23 -18.71 27.52
N GLU A 302 -4.35 -18.50 28.49
CA GLU A 302 -2.93 -18.22 28.24
C GLU A 302 -2.24 -19.28 27.36
N VAL A 303 -2.56 -20.55 27.59
CA VAL A 303 -2.01 -21.66 26.79
C VAL A 303 -2.47 -21.53 25.33
N LEU A 304 -3.76 -21.24 25.11
CA LEU A 304 -4.29 -21.04 23.77
C LEU A 304 -3.63 -19.84 23.09
N ARG A 305 -3.43 -18.71 23.79
CA ARG A 305 -2.74 -17.52 23.25
C ARG A 305 -1.35 -17.87 22.70
N LYS A 306 -0.58 -18.68 23.43
CA LYS A 306 0.74 -19.15 22.99
C LYS A 306 0.65 -20.04 21.77
N THR A 307 -0.24 -21.03 21.78
CA THR A 307 -0.40 -21.96 20.65
C THR A 307 -0.94 -21.28 19.39
N LEU A 308 -1.79 -20.25 19.53
CA LEU A 308 -2.28 -19.48 18.38
C LEU A 308 -1.17 -18.75 17.64
N MET A 309 -0.02 -18.49 18.26
CA MET A 309 1.12 -17.81 17.63
C MET A 309 2.08 -18.76 16.90
N LEU A 310 1.93 -20.08 17.03
CA LEU A 310 2.83 -21.07 16.42
C LEU A 310 3.02 -20.91 14.90
N PRO A 311 1.99 -20.58 14.10
CA PRO A 311 2.16 -20.42 12.65
C PRO A 311 3.13 -19.33 12.20
N TYR A 312 3.50 -18.40 13.09
CA TYR A 312 4.51 -17.37 12.81
C TYR A 312 5.96 -17.90 12.92
N GLY A 313 6.19 -19.01 13.64
CA GLY A 313 7.52 -19.56 13.92
C GLY A 313 7.83 -20.81 13.10
N ASP A 314 7.19 -21.93 13.44
CA ASP A 314 7.50 -23.26 12.90
C ASP A 314 6.92 -23.51 11.48
N GLY A 315 6.39 -22.45 10.85
CA GLY A 315 5.67 -22.51 9.59
C GLY A 315 4.21 -22.96 9.76
N HIS A 316 3.45 -22.92 8.66
CA HIS A 316 2.08 -23.45 8.61
C HIS A 316 2.19 -24.97 8.56
N GLY A 317 2.31 -25.61 9.72
CA GLY A 317 2.31 -27.06 9.81
C GLY A 317 1.01 -27.64 9.24
N GLU A 318 0.99 -28.94 8.95
CA GLU A 318 -0.21 -29.68 8.50
C GLU A 318 -1.32 -29.77 9.58
N SER A 319 -1.28 -28.92 10.61
CA SER A 319 -2.25 -28.94 11.70
C SER A 319 -3.27 -27.82 11.57
N VAL A 320 -4.52 -28.10 11.94
CA VAL A 320 -5.58 -27.09 11.95
C VAL A 320 -5.62 -26.32 13.26
N MET A 321 -6.06 -25.05 13.18
CA MET A 321 -6.20 -24.20 14.35
C MET A 321 -7.08 -24.85 15.41
N PHE A 322 -8.27 -25.33 15.05
CA PHE A 322 -9.14 -26.10 15.94
C PHE A 322 -9.61 -27.38 15.26
N PRO A 323 -9.67 -28.52 15.96
CA PRO A 323 -10.30 -29.71 15.40
C PRO A 323 -11.83 -29.53 15.33
N LEU A 324 -12.48 -30.22 14.39
CA LEU A 324 -13.93 -30.09 14.16
C LEU A 324 -14.78 -30.49 15.37
N ASP A 325 -14.30 -31.43 16.20
CA ASP A 325 -14.98 -31.87 17.42
C ASP A 325 -14.99 -30.79 18.52
N ALA A 326 -14.00 -29.89 18.52
CA ALA A 326 -13.95 -28.72 19.39
C ALA A 326 -14.82 -27.57 18.87
N VAL A 327 -15.16 -27.57 17.58
CA VAL A 327 -16.05 -26.57 16.98
C VAL A 327 -17.50 -27.03 17.13
N SER A 328 -18.34 -26.20 17.74
CA SER A 328 -19.75 -26.53 17.95
C SER A 328 -20.47 -26.87 16.63
N CYS A 329 -21.21 -27.99 16.60
CA CYS A 329 -22.00 -28.39 15.42
C CYS A 329 -23.05 -27.33 15.01
N ASP A 330 -23.56 -26.56 15.97
CA ASP A 330 -24.44 -25.41 15.72
C ASP A 330 -23.71 -24.29 14.98
N PHE A 331 -22.44 -24.04 15.31
CA PHE A 331 -21.62 -23.07 14.59
C PHE A 331 -21.32 -23.54 13.16
N VAL A 332 -20.92 -24.82 12.98
CA VAL A 332 -20.65 -25.39 11.66
C VAL A 332 -21.86 -25.25 10.73
N ARG A 333 -23.07 -25.55 11.21
CA ARG A 333 -24.31 -25.34 10.44
C ARG A 333 -24.52 -23.89 10.02
N GLN A 334 -24.26 -22.93 10.91
CA GLN A 334 -24.37 -21.50 10.56
C GLN A 334 -23.33 -21.08 9.51
N VAL A 335 -22.12 -21.66 9.54
CA VAL A 335 -21.12 -21.46 8.49
C VAL A 335 -21.59 -22.05 7.16
N GLU A 336 -22.15 -23.26 7.15
CA GLU A 336 -22.72 -23.88 5.96
C GLU A 336 -23.85 -23.03 5.36
N ASP A 337 -24.77 -22.52 6.18
CA ASP A 337 -25.86 -21.63 5.75
C ASP A 337 -25.32 -20.33 5.15
N CYS A 338 -24.33 -19.73 5.81
CA CYS A 338 -23.65 -18.53 5.33
C CYS A 338 -22.96 -18.77 3.98
N ALA A 339 -22.13 -19.81 3.90
CA ALA A 339 -21.38 -20.15 2.70
C ALA A 339 -22.31 -20.46 1.52
N ARG A 340 -23.39 -21.22 1.76
CA ARG A 340 -24.41 -21.53 0.76
C ARG A 340 -25.11 -20.28 0.24
N LEU A 341 -25.46 -19.34 1.11
CA LEU A 341 -26.13 -18.10 0.74
C LEU A 341 -25.28 -17.26 -0.23
N PHE A 342 -24.02 -16.99 0.10
CA PHE A 342 -23.14 -16.19 -0.75
C PHE A 342 -22.74 -16.95 -2.02
N MET A 343 -22.54 -18.27 -1.95
CA MET A 343 -22.30 -19.11 -3.12
C MET A 343 -23.46 -19.01 -4.13
N ASN A 344 -24.70 -19.15 -3.66
CA ASN A 344 -25.87 -19.10 -4.54
C ASN A 344 -25.98 -17.74 -5.24
N TRP A 345 -25.85 -16.63 -4.52
CA TRP A 345 -25.84 -15.30 -5.14
C TRP A 345 -24.73 -15.12 -6.18
N GLN A 346 -23.54 -15.68 -5.93
CA GLN A 346 -22.44 -15.61 -6.90
C GLN A 346 -22.76 -16.47 -8.14
N ARG A 347 -23.25 -17.69 -7.96
CA ARG A 347 -23.63 -18.60 -9.05
C ARG A 347 -24.74 -18.03 -9.92
N ASP A 348 -25.79 -17.50 -9.30
CA ASP A 348 -26.92 -16.87 -10.01
C ASP A 348 -26.42 -15.71 -10.89
N HIS A 349 -25.51 -14.90 -10.36
CA HIS A 349 -24.92 -13.80 -11.13
C HIS A 349 -24.02 -14.29 -12.26
N ILE A 350 -23.18 -15.31 -12.03
CA ILE A 350 -22.34 -15.90 -13.07
C ILE A 350 -23.22 -16.46 -14.20
N ASN A 351 -24.19 -17.32 -13.87
CA ASN A 351 -25.06 -17.94 -14.86
C ASN A 351 -25.86 -16.90 -15.66
N SER A 352 -26.40 -15.87 -14.99
CA SER A 352 -27.11 -14.78 -15.68
C SER A 352 -26.21 -14.03 -16.68
N ASN A 353 -24.95 -13.74 -16.34
CA ASN A 353 -24.01 -13.14 -17.30
C ASN A 353 -23.65 -14.10 -18.43
N VAL A 354 -23.50 -15.38 -18.13
CA VAL A 354 -23.21 -16.41 -19.13
C VAL A 354 -24.33 -16.51 -20.16
N GLU A 355 -25.59 -16.42 -19.72
CA GLU A 355 -26.78 -16.39 -20.58
C GLU A 355 -26.90 -15.09 -21.39
N MET A 356 -26.57 -13.94 -20.80
CA MET A 356 -26.64 -12.64 -21.47
C MET A 356 -25.43 -12.31 -22.36
N PHE A 357 -24.39 -13.15 -22.39
CA PHE A 357 -23.16 -12.83 -23.11
C PHE A 357 -23.43 -12.64 -24.61
N ARG A 358 -23.06 -11.46 -25.14
CA ARG A 358 -23.35 -11.01 -26.52
C ARG A 358 -24.84 -10.94 -26.89
N THR A 359 -25.73 -10.72 -25.92
CA THR A 359 -27.11 -10.34 -26.24
C THR A 359 -27.15 -9.03 -27.03
N GLU A 360 -27.93 -8.99 -28.09
CA GLU A 360 -28.21 -7.81 -28.92
C GLU A 360 -29.64 -7.28 -28.68
N ASP A 361 -30.34 -7.84 -27.69
CA ASP A 361 -31.69 -7.41 -27.33
C ASP A 361 -31.65 -6.01 -26.69
N GLU A 362 -32.09 -5.00 -27.45
CA GLU A 362 -32.10 -3.60 -27.02
C GLU A 362 -32.94 -3.35 -25.76
N ASP A 363 -34.01 -4.13 -25.53
CA ASP A 363 -34.81 -3.99 -24.32
C ASP A 363 -34.02 -4.46 -23.10
N VAL A 364 -33.29 -5.58 -23.23
CA VAL A 364 -32.38 -6.08 -22.17
C VAL A 364 -31.25 -5.08 -21.91
N LEU A 365 -30.63 -4.54 -22.96
CA LEU A 365 -29.57 -3.54 -22.84
C LEU A 365 -30.07 -2.25 -22.16
N CYS A 366 -31.29 -1.81 -22.49
CA CYS A 366 -31.95 -0.67 -21.85
C CYS A 366 -32.22 -0.94 -20.36
N GLN A 367 -32.72 -2.13 -20.00
CA GLN A 367 -32.93 -2.53 -18.61
C GLN A 367 -31.63 -2.52 -17.80
N ILE A 368 -30.52 -3.03 -18.36
CA ILE A 368 -29.21 -3.02 -17.69
C ILE A 368 -28.77 -1.58 -17.39
N ARG A 369 -28.92 -0.65 -18.34
CA ARG A 369 -28.57 0.76 -18.15
C ARG A 369 -29.43 1.41 -17.06
N ASN A 370 -30.75 1.24 -17.13
CA ASN A 370 -31.69 1.77 -16.13
C ASN A 370 -31.41 1.24 -14.72
N ARG A 371 -31.06 -0.04 -14.61
CA ARG A 371 -30.69 -0.67 -13.33
C ARG A 371 -29.43 -0.05 -12.74
N LYS A 372 -28.38 0.14 -13.55
CA LYS A 372 -27.12 0.76 -13.11
C LYS A 372 -27.31 2.18 -12.61
N GLU A 373 -28.10 2.97 -13.33
CA GLU A 373 -28.47 4.33 -12.91
C GLU A 373 -29.27 4.31 -11.60
N SER A 374 -30.21 3.37 -11.47
CA SER A 374 -31.03 3.21 -10.25
C SER A 374 -30.18 2.80 -9.05
N VAL A 375 -29.23 1.87 -9.22
CA VAL A 375 -28.27 1.44 -8.18
C VAL A 375 -27.35 2.59 -7.81
N ALA A 376 -26.72 3.28 -8.77
CA ALA A 376 -25.80 4.38 -8.48
C ALA A 376 -26.52 5.57 -7.80
N GLY A 377 -27.70 5.94 -8.28
CA GLY A 377 -28.55 6.94 -7.63
C GLY A 377 -29.01 6.50 -6.24
N GLY A 378 -29.36 5.23 -6.09
CA GLY A 378 -29.72 4.61 -4.81
C GLY A 378 -28.58 4.69 -3.80
N TYR A 379 -27.36 4.38 -4.24
CA TYR A 379 -26.14 4.46 -3.44
C TYR A 379 -25.94 5.88 -2.88
N VAL A 380 -25.94 6.91 -3.75
CA VAL A 380 -25.75 8.31 -3.32
C VAL A 380 -26.85 8.77 -2.37
N ARG A 381 -28.12 8.43 -2.65
CA ARG A 381 -29.26 8.78 -1.79
C ARG A 381 -29.18 8.10 -0.42
N LYS A 382 -28.84 6.82 -0.39
CA LYS A 382 -28.81 6.01 0.83
C LYS A 382 -27.66 6.42 1.74
N PHE A 383 -26.46 6.58 1.19
CA PHE A 383 -25.24 6.76 1.98
C PHE A 383 -24.88 8.23 2.25
N ARG A 384 -25.52 9.18 1.56
CA ARG A 384 -25.43 10.64 1.79
C ARG A 384 -23.97 11.13 1.92
N ILE A 385 -23.14 10.78 0.94
CA ILE A 385 -21.72 11.17 0.91
C ILE A 385 -21.61 12.71 0.88
N PRO A 386 -20.74 13.32 1.70
CA PRO A 386 -20.46 14.75 1.61
C PRO A 386 -19.94 15.14 0.22
N LYS A 387 -20.47 16.23 -0.35
CA LYS A 387 -19.98 16.80 -1.63
C LYS A 387 -18.48 17.14 -1.61
N GLY A 388 -17.91 17.32 -0.42
CA GLY A 388 -16.49 17.47 -0.16
C GLY A 388 -16.24 17.77 1.31
N ILE A 389 -14.98 17.72 1.71
CA ILE A 389 -14.53 18.05 3.08
C ILE A 389 -13.68 19.33 3.10
N ASN A 390 -13.67 20.00 4.26
CA ASN A 390 -12.84 21.18 4.49
C ASN A 390 -11.36 20.87 4.23
N LYS A 391 -10.61 21.79 3.60
CA LYS A 391 -9.16 21.68 3.33
C LYS A 391 -8.36 21.24 4.57
N ARG A 392 -8.75 21.65 5.78
CA ARG A 392 -8.05 21.27 7.03
C ARG A 392 -8.23 19.79 7.42
N ARG A 393 -9.32 19.17 6.97
CA ARG A 393 -9.68 17.75 7.20
C ARG A 393 -9.21 16.83 6.08
N ARG A 394 -8.66 17.36 4.99
CA ARG A 394 -8.08 16.56 3.91
C ARG A 394 -6.85 15.81 4.38
N LEU A 395 -6.74 14.55 3.96
CA LEU A 395 -5.58 13.72 4.24
C LEU A 395 -4.40 14.14 3.34
N MET A 396 -4.67 14.44 2.07
CA MET A 396 -3.66 14.83 1.09
C MET A 396 -3.57 16.36 0.99
N ARG A 397 -2.86 17.01 1.92
CA ARG A 397 -2.64 18.47 1.88
C ARG A 397 -1.76 18.86 0.68
N SER A 398 -2.16 19.88 -0.07
CA SER A 398 -1.33 20.53 -1.10
C SER A 398 -0.40 21.55 -0.43
N GLY A 399 0.83 21.16 -0.10
CA GLY A 399 1.84 22.07 0.44
C GLY A 399 2.67 22.68 -0.68
N ALA A 400 2.32 23.90 -1.12
CA ALA A 400 3.13 24.70 -2.05
C ALA A 400 3.79 25.91 -1.34
N SER A 401 4.05 25.81 -0.03
CA SER A 401 4.65 26.93 0.70
C SER A 401 5.57 26.41 1.80
N ARG A 402 6.88 26.69 1.65
CA ARG A 402 8.04 26.49 2.56
C ARG A 402 9.09 25.49 2.03
N PHE A 403 9.72 25.77 0.88
CA PHE A 403 10.86 24.96 0.38
C PHE A 403 12.08 25.79 0.00
N VAL A 404 12.42 26.82 0.79
CA VAL A 404 13.77 27.40 0.74
C VAL A 404 14.24 27.58 2.18
N HIS A 405 14.79 26.50 2.73
CA HIS A 405 15.72 26.58 3.86
C HIS A 405 17.11 26.36 3.27
N GLU A 406 17.98 27.36 3.37
CA GLU A 406 19.42 27.22 3.09
C GLU A 406 20.07 26.50 4.28
N GLU A 407 20.78 25.40 4.02
CA GLU A 407 21.67 24.80 5.02
C GLU A 407 22.98 25.61 5.12
N GLU A 408 23.66 25.54 6.28
CA GLU A 408 24.92 26.26 6.51
C GLU A 408 26.04 25.82 5.55
N PRO A 409 26.89 26.76 5.06
CA PRO A 409 28.00 26.43 4.18
C PRO A 409 28.94 25.41 4.81
N CYS A 410 29.14 24.28 4.13
CA CYS A 410 30.08 23.25 4.55
C CYS A 410 31.33 23.25 3.67
N SER A 411 32.45 22.81 4.25
CA SER A 411 33.65 22.51 3.49
C SER A 411 34.17 21.11 3.83
N VAL A 412 34.73 20.44 2.82
CA VAL A 412 35.28 19.10 2.95
C VAL A 412 36.76 19.10 2.54
N ALA A 413 37.55 18.21 3.12
CA ALA A 413 38.94 17.99 2.73
C ALA A 413 39.00 17.07 1.51
N LEU A 414 40.01 17.26 0.65
CA LEU A 414 40.27 16.38 -0.48
C LEU A 414 40.62 14.97 0.05
N PRO A 415 39.87 13.91 -0.33
CA PRO A 415 40.14 12.57 0.15
C PRO A 415 41.28 11.92 -0.66
N GLU A 416 41.84 10.84 -0.14
CA GLU A 416 42.62 9.91 -0.96
C GLU A 416 41.69 9.14 -1.91
N LEU A 417 42.08 9.04 -3.18
CA LEU A 417 41.25 8.42 -4.20
C LEU A 417 41.17 6.90 -3.98
N THR A 418 39.95 6.37 -3.85
CA THR A 418 39.70 4.94 -3.65
C THR A 418 38.81 4.43 -4.77
N ILE A 419 39.40 3.98 -5.87
CA ILE A 419 38.65 3.48 -7.02
C ILE A 419 38.34 1.99 -6.83
N LYS A 420 37.05 1.65 -6.71
CA LYS A 420 36.56 0.25 -6.71
C LYS A 420 35.67 0.02 -7.92
N THR A 421 35.97 -1.04 -8.66
CA THR A 421 35.16 -1.50 -9.79
C THR A 421 34.29 -2.69 -9.39
N GLY A 422 33.19 -2.89 -10.09
CA GLY A 422 32.29 -4.02 -9.86
C GLY A 422 31.17 -4.05 -10.88
N ARG A 423 30.12 -4.85 -10.64
CA ARG A 423 29.06 -5.03 -11.63
C ARG A 423 28.35 -3.70 -11.96
N ALA A 424 28.20 -3.39 -13.24
CA ALA A 424 27.50 -2.21 -13.72
C ALA A 424 26.06 -2.16 -13.18
N VAL A 425 25.70 -1.01 -12.65
CA VAL A 425 24.34 -0.76 -12.14
C VAL A 425 23.48 -0.31 -13.32
N SER A 426 22.46 -1.09 -13.66
CA SER A 426 21.50 -0.71 -14.71
C SER A 426 20.45 0.26 -14.18
N VAL A 427 19.99 0.08 -12.94
CA VAL A 427 19.00 0.94 -12.27
C VAL A 427 19.34 1.03 -10.77
N VAL A 428 19.17 2.20 -10.17
CA VAL A 428 19.37 2.41 -8.73
C VAL A 428 18.02 2.52 -8.05
N TYR A 429 17.68 1.48 -7.31
CA TYR A 429 16.37 1.39 -6.68
C TYR A 429 16.41 1.82 -5.19
N LYS A 430 17.59 1.76 -4.53
CA LYS A 430 17.81 2.27 -3.16
C LYS A 430 19.22 2.85 -2.96
N SER A 431 19.27 4.14 -2.68
CA SER A 431 20.51 4.82 -2.32
C SER A 431 20.66 4.91 -0.81
N GLU A 432 21.83 4.61 -0.26
CA GLU A 432 22.12 5.00 1.12
C GLU A 432 22.27 6.52 1.30
N PHE A 433 22.23 7.29 0.21
CA PHE A 433 22.24 8.75 0.17
C PHE A 433 20.87 9.34 -0.20
N GLY A 434 19.81 8.53 -0.29
CA GLY A 434 18.43 8.99 -0.57
C GLY A 434 17.39 7.89 -0.35
N HIS A 435 16.35 8.15 0.45
CA HIS A 435 15.32 7.17 0.83
C HIS A 435 14.13 7.07 -0.15
N VAL A 436 14.15 7.81 -1.27
CA VAL A 436 13.07 7.91 -2.26
C VAL A 436 13.70 8.12 -3.65
N THR A 437 13.09 7.57 -4.70
CA THR A 437 13.51 7.80 -6.10
C THR A 437 13.12 9.24 -6.52
N PRO A 438 14.07 10.08 -6.95
CA PRO A 438 13.83 11.47 -7.31
C PRO A 438 12.96 11.59 -8.56
N LYS A 439 12.12 12.62 -8.59
CA LYS A 439 11.33 12.97 -9.78
C LYS A 439 12.25 13.69 -10.76
N ILE A 440 12.50 13.11 -11.94
CA ILE A 440 13.05 13.88 -13.06
C ILE A 440 11.86 14.57 -13.73
N GLY A 441 11.56 15.80 -13.30
CA GLY A 441 10.47 16.61 -13.84
C GLY A 441 10.55 18.04 -13.30
N GLY A 442 10.82 18.99 -14.19
CA GLY A 442 11.10 20.38 -13.86
C GLY A 442 9.92 21.13 -13.26
N ASP A 443 10.14 21.71 -12.08
CA ASP A 443 9.44 22.91 -11.66
C ASP A 443 10.32 24.12 -12.01
N ASP A 444 10.05 24.76 -13.16
CA ASP A 444 10.72 25.98 -13.64
C ASP A 444 10.63 27.15 -12.64
N LEU A 445 9.62 27.13 -11.77
CA LEU A 445 9.37 28.16 -10.74
C LEU A 445 10.41 28.13 -9.61
N ILE A 446 10.94 26.95 -9.27
CA ILE A 446 11.94 26.79 -8.20
C ILE A 446 13.31 27.24 -8.71
N PHE A 447 13.68 26.83 -9.94
CA PHE A 447 14.92 27.28 -10.57
C PHE A 447 14.95 28.80 -10.74
N ALA A 448 13.80 29.42 -11.08
CA ALA A 448 13.68 30.87 -11.14
C ALA A 448 13.93 31.57 -9.78
N ALA A 449 13.53 30.94 -8.66
CA ALA A 449 13.77 31.47 -7.32
C ALA A 449 15.23 31.27 -6.84
N ILE A 450 15.90 30.19 -7.26
CA ILE A 450 17.34 30.00 -7.00
C ILE A 450 18.16 30.99 -7.83
N LYS A 451 17.75 31.26 -9.07
CA LYS A 451 18.47 32.14 -10.01
C LYS A 451 18.65 33.57 -9.48
N SER A 452 17.79 34.07 -8.59
CA SER A 452 17.97 35.38 -7.94
C SER A 452 19.10 35.42 -6.90
N ASN A 453 19.60 34.26 -6.45
CA ASN A 453 20.69 34.12 -5.48
C ASN A 453 21.98 33.55 -6.10
N LEU A 454 22.00 33.29 -7.41
CA LEU A 454 23.18 32.79 -8.11
C LEU A 454 24.15 33.93 -8.49
N PRO A 455 25.47 33.68 -8.55
CA PRO A 455 26.42 34.63 -9.08
C PRO A 455 26.17 34.93 -10.57
N ASP A 456 26.62 36.08 -11.06
CA ASP A 456 26.44 36.51 -12.46
C ASP A 456 27.02 35.55 -13.50
N THR A 457 28.02 34.74 -13.12
CA THR A 457 28.64 33.72 -13.97
C THR A 457 28.76 32.38 -13.22
N TYR A 458 28.16 31.34 -13.77
CA TYR A 458 28.23 29.98 -13.23
C TYR A 458 28.14 28.93 -14.35
N ALA A 459 28.71 27.76 -14.12
CA ALA A 459 28.50 26.56 -14.93
C ALA A 459 27.42 25.70 -14.27
N SER A 460 26.57 25.04 -15.06
CA SER A 460 25.46 24.24 -14.51
C SER A 460 25.36 22.85 -15.10
N ILE A 461 25.07 21.88 -14.23
CA ILE A 461 24.69 20.52 -14.60
C ILE A 461 23.23 20.34 -14.18
N THR A 462 22.35 20.03 -15.13
CA THR A 462 20.92 19.89 -14.87
C THR A 462 20.45 18.46 -15.08
N GLY A 463 19.38 18.05 -14.38
CA GLY A 463 18.75 16.74 -14.60
C GLY A 463 18.31 16.51 -16.05
N ALA A 464 17.99 17.60 -16.78
CA ALA A 464 17.65 17.54 -18.21
C ALA A 464 18.84 17.15 -19.12
N CYS A 465 20.07 17.11 -18.58
CA CYS A 465 21.23 16.61 -19.31
C CYS A 465 21.24 15.08 -19.46
N PHE A 466 20.35 14.36 -18.77
CA PHE A 466 20.32 12.90 -18.74
C PHE A 466 18.98 12.37 -19.25
N SER A 467 19.00 11.32 -20.07
CA SER A 467 17.76 10.64 -20.49
C SER A 467 17.18 9.84 -19.33
N PRO A 468 15.85 9.89 -19.09
CA PRO A 468 15.20 9.04 -18.09
C PRO A 468 15.23 7.54 -18.46
N ASP A 469 15.46 7.22 -19.74
CA ASP A 469 15.51 5.84 -20.25
C ASP A 469 16.93 5.24 -20.21
N ASP A 470 17.96 6.05 -19.92
CA ASP A 470 19.34 5.58 -19.91
C ASP A 470 19.65 4.76 -18.65
N PRO A 471 20.38 3.63 -18.78
CA PRO A 471 20.86 2.88 -17.63
C PRO A 471 21.74 3.75 -16.72
N GLN A 472 21.69 3.51 -15.40
CA GLN A 472 22.41 4.34 -14.43
C GLN A 472 23.90 4.50 -14.76
N HIS A 473 24.59 3.42 -15.08
CA HIS A 473 26.03 3.47 -15.41
C HIS A 473 26.36 4.38 -16.60
N VAL A 474 25.43 4.60 -17.52
CA VAL A 474 25.57 5.58 -18.61
C VAL A 474 25.53 6.99 -18.03
N MET A 475 24.50 7.29 -17.23
CA MET A 475 24.36 8.57 -16.52
C MET A 475 25.58 8.88 -15.63
N GLN A 476 26.18 7.89 -14.96
CA GLN A 476 27.40 8.08 -14.16
C GLN A 476 28.58 8.59 -15.00
N ARG A 477 28.79 8.00 -16.18
CA ARG A 477 29.90 8.37 -17.09
C ARG A 477 29.68 9.75 -17.67
N GLU A 478 28.45 10.07 -18.04
CA GLU A 478 28.07 11.38 -18.54
C GLU A 478 28.21 12.46 -17.46
N PHE A 479 27.77 12.18 -16.24
CA PHE A 479 27.91 13.11 -15.11
C PHE A 479 29.38 13.44 -14.84
N LEU A 480 30.27 12.45 -14.84
CA LEU A 480 31.72 12.66 -14.70
C LEU A 480 32.27 13.58 -15.81
N SER A 481 31.86 13.35 -17.07
CA SER A 481 32.28 14.15 -18.22
C SER A 481 31.82 15.62 -18.09
N LEU A 482 30.58 15.84 -17.64
CA LEU A 482 30.03 17.18 -17.40
C LEU A 482 30.76 17.90 -16.27
N VAL A 483 31.04 17.22 -15.15
CA VAL A 483 31.83 17.78 -14.04
C VAL A 483 33.21 18.24 -14.52
N ARG A 484 33.92 17.43 -15.32
CA ARG A 484 35.22 17.82 -15.88
C ARG A 484 35.13 19.08 -16.75
N LYS A 485 34.14 19.17 -17.64
CA LYS A 485 33.92 20.37 -18.46
C LYS A 485 33.66 21.61 -17.60
N CYS A 486 32.86 21.49 -16.53
CA CYS A 486 32.60 22.60 -15.62
C CYS A 486 33.85 23.08 -14.86
N LEU A 487 34.82 22.18 -14.60
CA LEU A 487 36.09 22.55 -13.95
C LEU A 487 37.01 23.39 -14.85
N ASP A 488 36.84 23.34 -16.16
CA ASP A 488 37.58 24.18 -17.10
C ASP A 488 37.03 25.62 -17.20
N CYS A 489 35.76 25.81 -16.85
CA CYS A 489 35.19 27.14 -16.68
C CYS A 489 35.79 27.80 -15.42
N SER A 490 36.16 29.08 -15.45
CA SER A 490 36.65 29.79 -14.24
C SER A 490 35.50 30.43 -13.43
N CYS A 491 34.45 29.66 -13.14
CA CYS A 491 33.24 30.14 -12.45
C CYS A 491 32.73 29.15 -11.38
N ASP A 492 31.77 29.60 -10.60
CA ASP A 492 31.01 28.78 -9.65
C ASP A 492 30.22 27.68 -10.37
N ILE A 493 29.87 26.60 -9.66
CA ILE A 493 29.17 25.46 -10.25
C ILE A 493 27.83 25.25 -9.55
N VAL A 494 26.80 24.97 -10.34
CA VAL A 494 25.45 24.65 -9.86
C VAL A 494 25.03 23.28 -10.36
N ILE A 495 24.54 22.43 -9.47
CA ILE A 495 23.92 21.15 -9.83
C ILE A 495 22.45 21.21 -9.44
N TYR A 496 21.54 20.97 -10.38
CA TYR A 496 20.10 21.05 -10.12
C TYR A 496 19.34 19.89 -10.76
N GLY A 497 18.43 19.27 -10.01
CA GLY A 497 17.60 18.19 -10.56
C GLY A 497 18.35 16.89 -10.85
N VAL A 498 19.55 16.68 -10.28
CA VAL A 498 20.38 15.51 -10.54
C VAL A 498 20.34 14.55 -9.37
N ALA A 499 19.81 13.35 -9.60
CA ALA A 499 19.71 12.29 -8.63
C ALA A 499 21.09 11.75 -8.18
N LEU A 500 21.54 12.02 -6.95
CA LEU A 500 22.83 11.55 -6.44
C LEU A 500 22.70 10.22 -5.71
N LEU A 501 22.40 9.16 -6.45
CA LEU A 501 21.94 7.89 -5.87
C LEU A 501 23.02 6.82 -5.70
N THR A 502 24.20 6.96 -6.29
CA THR A 502 25.28 5.97 -6.16
C THR A 502 26.45 6.51 -5.36
N ARG A 503 27.24 5.61 -4.75
CA ARG A 503 28.50 5.98 -4.09
C ARG A 503 29.46 6.69 -5.03
N PHE A 504 29.47 6.27 -6.29
CA PHE A 504 30.23 6.93 -7.34
C PHE A 504 29.82 8.40 -7.52
N LEU A 505 28.53 8.67 -7.77
CA LEU A 505 28.03 10.04 -7.96
C LEU A 505 28.28 10.93 -6.74
N VAL A 506 28.04 10.40 -5.55
CA VAL A 506 28.28 11.12 -4.29
C VAL A 506 29.78 11.34 -4.06
N GLY A 507 30.62 10.37 -4.41
CA GLY A 507 32.08 10.51 -4.37
C GLY A 507 32.60 11.58 -5.34
N VAL A 508 32.06 11.66 -6.55
CA VAL A 508 32.36 12.72 -7.52
C VAL A 508 31.99 14.09 -6.94
N VAL A 509 30.79 14.22 -6.34
CA VAL A 509 30.35 15.45 -5.67
C VAL A 509 31.21 15.80 -4.46
N TYR A 510 31.67 14.82 -3.69
CA TYR A 510 32.58 15.04 -2.56
C TYR A 510 33.95 15.57 -3.01
N ILE A 511 34.54 14.94 -4.04
CA ILE A 511 35.81 15.41 -4.63
C ILE A 511 35.63 16.82 -5.18
N LEU A 512 34.53 17.09 -5.87
CA LEU A 512 34.20 18.43 -6.38
C LEU A 512 34.10 19.45 -5.25
N ALA A 513 33.35 19.15 -4.18
CA ALA A 513 33.17 20.04 -3.03
C ALA A 513 34.49 20.41 -2.33
N SER A 514 35.50 19.54 -2.37
CA SER A 514 36.81 19.83 -1.76
C SER A 514 37.61 20.96 -2.45
N GLY A 515 37.20 21.32 -3.68
CA GLY A 515 37.79 22.36 -4.51
C GLY A 515 37.20 23.74 -4.33
N PHE A 516 36.19 23.87 -3.47
CA PHE A 516 35.47 25.12 -3.25
C PHE A 516 35.48 25.47 -1.75
N GLU A 517 35.45 26.75 -1.43
CA GLU A 517 35.37 27.21 -0.04
C GLU A 517 34.01 26.88 0.58
N SER A 518 32.94 26.90 -0.21
CA SER A 518 31.58 26.63 0.23
C SER A 518 30.81 25.70 -0.72
N PHE A 519 30.14 24.72 -0.12
CA PHE A 519 29.13 23.86 -0.73
C PHE A 519 27.81 24.02 0.04
N VAL A 520 26.74 24.37 -0.65
CA VAL A 520 25.40 24.59 -0.07
C VAL A 520 24.38 23.76 -0.82
N THR A 521 23.55 23.01 -0.09
CA THR A 521 22.41 22.27 -0.64
C THR A 521 21.10 22.94 -0.29
N TYR A 522 20.18 22.95 -1.24
CA TYR A 522 18.83 23.48 -1.07
C TYR A 522 17.83 22.32 -1.01
N GLU A 523 16.86 22.40 -0.09
CA GLU A 523 15.74 21.45 0.02
C GLU A 523 14.91 21.33 -1.26
N SER A 524 15.08 22.24 -2.21
CA SER A 524 14.40 22.25 -3.49
C SER A 524 15.15 21.47 -4.58
N GLY A 525 16.20 20.72 -4.23
CA GLY A 525 16.93 19.88 -5.18
C GLY A 525 18.03 20.60 -5.96
N ALA A 526 18.67 21.61 -5.37
CA ALA A 526 19.83 22.31 -5.93
C ALA A 526 21.08 22.21 -5.03
N ILE A 527 22.26 22.31 -5.65
CA ILE A 527 23.56 22.39 -4.99
C ILE A 527 24.35 23.53 -5.62
N LEU A 528 24.92 24.40 -4.78
CA LEU A 528 25.82 25.48 -5.19
C LEU A 528 27.23 25.24 -4.64
N PHE A 529 28.22 25.35 -5.53
CA PHE A 529 29.65 25.32 -5.23
C PHE A 529 30.23 26.70 -5.54
N SER A 530 30.72 27.38 -4.51
CA SER A 530 31.18 28.77 -4.64
C SER A 530 32.58 28.98 -4.10
N LYS A 531 33.31 29.91 -4.74
CA LYS A 531 34.68 30.33 -4.43
C LYS A 531 35.68 29.18 -4.57
N ARG A 532 36.30 29.07 -5.75
CA ARG A 532 37.31 28.05 -6.05
C ARG A 532 38.53 28.20 -5.15
N ARG A 533 39.06 27.07 -4.70
CA ARG A 533 40.33 26.94 -3.98
C ARG A 533 41.48 26.67 -4.96
N ASP A 534 42.70 26.92 -4.51
CA ASP A 534 43.94 26.57 -5.23
C ASP A 534 44.10 25.05 -5.44
N SER A 535 43.31 24.22 -4.75
CA SER A 535 43.28 22.76 -4.91
C SER A 535 42.60 22.29 -6.21
N ILE A 536 42.08 23.18 -7.04
CA ILE A 536 41.32 22.82 -8.25
C ILE A 536 42.13 21.97 -9.23
N ASP A 537 43.43 22.24 -9.38
CA ASP A 537 44.30 21.46 -10.27
C ASP A 537 44.54 20.04 -9.77
N ARG A 538 44.60 19.86 -8.44
CA ARG A 538 44.68 18.53 -7.82
C ARG A 538 43.40 17.72 -8.05
N ILE A 539 42.25 18.40 -8.02
CA ILE A 539 40.94 17.80 -8.28
C ILE A 539 40.80 17.41 -9.76
N LYS A 540 41.28 18.24 -10.69
CA LYS A 540 41.38 17.87 -12.11
C LYS A 540 42.18 16.58 -12.29
N GLY A 541 43.34 16.47 -11.61
CA GLY A 541 44.14 15.25 -11.59
C GLY A 541 43.37 14.01 -11.10
N CYS A 542 42.56 14.13 -10.04
CA CYS A 542 41.70 13.03 -9.56
C CYS A 542 40.69 12.58 -10.63
N PHE A 543 40.05 13.52 -11.32
CA PHE A 543 39.08 13.20 -12.36
C PHE A 543 39.73 12.66 -13.64
N ASP A 544 40.96 13.06 -13.94
CA ASP A 544 41.77 12.48 -15.00
C ASP A 544 42.09 11.01 -14.72
N GLU A 545 42.48 10.67 -13.48
CA GLU A 545 42.73 9.30 -13.04
C GLU A 545 41.47 8.42 -13.13
N ILE A 546 40.32 8.90 -12.62
CA ILE A 546 39.03 8.19 -12.76
C ILE A 546 38.69 7.95 -14.25
N SER A 547 38.98 8.93 -15.11
CA SER A 547 38.73 8.82 -16.56
C SER A 547 39.65 7.80 -17.23
N GLN A 548 40.91 7.68 -16.79
CA GLN A 548 41.83 6.66 -17.28
C GLN A 548 41.34 5.26 -16.90
N VAL A 549 40.82 5.07 -15.68
CA VAL A 549 40.21 3.79 -15.28
C VAL A 549 39.01 3.47 -16.15
N TYR A 550 38.10 4.41 -16.40
CA TYR A 550 36.99 4.19 -17.34
C TYR A 550 37.45 3.81 -18.74
N ALA A 551 38.51 4.42 -19.27
CA ALA A 551 39.05 4.08 -20.58
C ALA A 551 39.60 2.63 -20.63
N SER A 552 40.09 2.10 -19.51
CA SER A 552 40.61 0.73 -19.40
C SER A 552 39.53 -0.36 -19.33
N LEU A 553 38.26 -0.01 -19.06
CA LEU A 553 37.15 -0.95 -18.89
C LEU A 553 36.51 -1.44 -20.23
N LYS A 554 37.19 -1.31 -21.38
CA LYS A 554 36.63 -1.68 -22.70
C LYS A 554 36.82 -3.17 -23.06
N GLY A 555 35.71 -3.87 -23.36
CA GLY A 555 35.68 -5.18 -24.01
C GLY A 555 34.26 -5.64 -24.36
N ASP A 556 34.05 -6.24 -25.53
CA ASP A 556 32.74 -6.49 -26.18
C ASP A 556 31.76 -7.43 -25.45
N LYS A 557 32.05 -7.85 -24.21
CA LYS A 557 31.14 -8.66 -23.38
C LYS A 557 31.40 -8.49 -21.86
N PHE A 558 31.18 -7.33 -21.22
CA PHE A 558 31.20 -7.30 -19.73
C PHE A 558 30.28 -6.26 -19.06
N PRO A 559 29.61 -6.63 -17.94
CA PRO A 559 28.79 -5.74 -17.12
C PRO A 559 29.59 -5.16 -15.95
N VAL A 560 30.66 -4.40 -16.16
CA VAL A 560 31.50 -3.82 -15.07
C VAL A 560 31.56 -2.28 -15.16
N ASP A 561 31.50 -1.60 -14.02
CA ASP A 561 31.54 -0.13 -13.88
C ASP A 561 32.31 0.29 -12.61
N ILE A 562 32.59 1.59 -12.45
CA ILE A 562 33.19 2.12 -11.21
C ILE A 562 32.06 2.32 -10.19
N LEU A 563 32.19 1.68 -9.03
CA LEU A 563 31.19 1.72 -7.96
C LEU A 563 31.48 2.82 -6.94
N GLU A 564 32.76 3.12 -6.71
CA GLU A 564 33.22 4.00 -5.63
C GLU A 564 34.53 4.68 -6.05
N VAL A 565 34.68 5.96 -5.71
CA VAL A 565 35.93 6.75 -5.91
C VAL A 565 36.43 7.39 -4.61
N VAL A 566 35.62 7.36 -3.54
CA VAL A 566 35.95 7.84 -2.20
C VAL A 566 35.45 6.79 -1.21
N ASP A 567 36.27 6.43 -0.23
CA ASP A 567 35.89 5.43 0.76
C ASP A 567 34.55 5.77 1.42
N LYS A 568 33.67 4.78 1.47
CA LYS A 568 32.33 4.89 2.07
C LYS A 568 32.34 5.46 3.49
N GLY A 569 33.35 5.12 4.29
CA GLY A 569 33.50 5.60 5.66
C GLY A 569 33.75 7.11 5.74
N ILE A 570 34.34 7.72 4.70
CA ILE A 570 34.50 9.17 4.57
C ILE A 570 33.17 9.81 4.16
N LEU A 571 32.50 9.26 3.15
CA LEU A 571 31.22 9.78 2.63
C LEU A 571 30.09 9.80 3.67
N LYS A 572 30.19 8.95 4.71
CA LYS A 572 29.18 8.82 5.77
C LYS A 572 29.41 9.70 7.00
N ARG A 573 30.48 10.50 7.02
CA ARG A 573 30.82 11.31 8.20
C ARG A 573 30.25 12.72 8.09
N GLY A 574 29.75 13.21 9.21
CA GLY A 574 29.49 14.63 9.43
C GLY A 574 28.38 15.24 8.56
N HIS A 575 28.51 16.54 8.33
CA HIS A 575 27.49 17.38 7.69
C HIS A 575 27.25 17.06 6.22
N PHE A 576 28.28 16.61 5.49
CA PHE A 576 28.17 16.31 4.05
C PHE A 576 27.14 15.22 3.75
N TYR A 577 27.17 14.12 4.51
CA TYR A 577 26.20 13.03 4.34
C TYR A 577 24.77 13.51 4.54
N LYS A 578 24.55 14.32 5.58
CA LYS A 578 23.24 14.91 5.89
C LYS A 578 22.77 15.82 4.75
N ALA A 579 23.64 16.71 4.26
CA ALA A 579 23.32 17.65 3.19
C ALA A 579 22.91 16.94 1.90
N ILE A 580 23.65 15.91 1.48
CA ILE A 580 23.31 15.09 0.29
C ILE A 580 22.00 14.32 0.50
N SER A 581 21.77 13.80 1.72
CA SER A 581 20.52 13.09 2.05
C SER A 581 19.30 14.02 1.95
N GLU A 582 19.39 15.23 2.51
CA GLU A 582 18.31 16.22 2.43
C GLU A 582 18.12 16.76 1.02
N TYR A 583 19.20 16.98 0.26
CA TYR A 583 19.15 17.32 -1.17
C TYR A 583 18.34 16.28 -1.97
N ASN A 584 18.67 14.99 -1.85
CA ASN A 584 17.98 13.92 -2.56
C ASN A 584 16.52 13.78 -2.11
N LYS A 585 16.21 13.99 -0.82
CA LYS A 585 14.82 14.08 -0.33
C LYS A 585 14.08 15.26 -0.95
N GLY A 586 14.77 16.37 -1.16
CA GLY A 586 14.25 17.57 -1.82
C GLY A 586 13.78 17.31 -3.24
N LEU A 587 14.57 16.58 -4.04
CA LEU A 587 14.21 16.15 -5.39
C LEU A 587 12.93 15.27 -5.47
N CYS A 588 12.46 14.77 -4.33
CA CYS A 588 11.29 13.90 -4.25
C CYS A 588 10.00 14.64 -3.84
N ARG A 589 10.13 15.82 -3.24
CA ARG A 589 9.01 16.67 -2.81
C ARG A 589 8.39 17.33 -4.03
#